data_AF-R0JV91-F1
#
_entry.id   AF-R0JV91-F1
#
_cell.length_a   1.000
_cell.length_b   1.000
_cell.length_c   1.000
_cell.angle_alpha   90.00
_cell.angle_beta   90.00
_cell.angle_gamma   90.00
#
_symmetry.space_group_name_H-M   'P 1'
#
loop_
_entity.id
_entity.type
_entity.pdbx_description
1 polymer ?
#
loop_
_entity_poly.entity_id
_entity_poly.type
_entity_poly.pdbx_seq_one_letter_code
_entity_poly.pdbx_strand_id
1 'polypeptide(L)'
;MPETQIQPVDPQKLGKIAFRQSQDLIDDWDIEYDESVQAGDQFGNLKAAARDLVDTDVPVAFPTETVYGLGADATRSAAVREIFARKGRPADNPLIVHIHSLPQLRALLAGKLDVTGDGKIDGRDAIPEIYRPLIERFWPGPLTIILPTPENTILAPEVTAGLSTFGARMPRSIIALSLLRLCGRPLAAPSANASTRPSPTAAEHVYDDLNGKINRIIDGGPCEVGVESTVVDGLSSPPAILRPGGVTVEQLRQCPGWENVVVGYKDKQAEDSSKPRAPGMKYRHYSPKAAVLLFEAGAQQPAPEELKSKSRIGIIRTKSWKPILDLNGEKVKTTDSNGWKACCTPETPASVAADASSLRQSNLVRSVMQHQIPRSDHYIVKPEALHVWDINLGADTEDIARGLFSALRELDKKGVESIFVEGIDDKSGDDIAAAVMNRLRKAAEIRI
;
A
#
# COMPACT_ATOMS: atom_id res chain seq x y z
N MET A 1 -7.82 -5.43 26.31
CA MET A 1 -6.57 -5.49 25.51
C MET A 1 -5.76 -4.25 25.83
N PRO A 2 -4.41 -4.31 25.79
CA PRO A 2 -3.59 -3.11 25.99
C PRO A 2 -3.91 -2.06 24.91
N GLU A 3 -3.63 -0.80 25.24
CA GLU A 3 -3.74 0.33 24.31
C GLU A 3 -2.79 0.15 23.12
N THR A 4 -3.24 0.50 21.91
CA THR A 4 -2.40 0.39 20.70
C THR A 4 -1.27 1.42 20.75
N GLN A 5 -0.03 0.95 20.66
CA GLN A 5 1.15 1.80 20.68
C GLN A 5 1.62 2.13 19.26
N ILE A 6 1.80 3.42 18.98
CA ILE A 6 2.49 3.89 17.78
C ILE A 6 3.96 4.05 18.12
N GLN A 7 4.81 3.36 17.37
CA GLN A 7 6.24 3.35 17.60
C GLN A 7 6.97 3.92 16.39
N PRO A 8 7.60 5.10 16.54
CA PRO A 8 8.33 5.68 15.45
C PRO A 8 9.56 4.84 15.11
N VAL A 9 9.80 4.73 13.79
CA VAL A 9 11.00 4.12 13.21
C VAL A 9 11.47 4.99 12.05
N ASP A 10 12.54 5.74 12.29
CA ASP A 10 13.26 6.49 11.28
C ASP A 10 14.22 5.57 10.50
N PRO A 11 14.06 5.40 9.17
CA PRO A 11 14.92 4.50 8.39
C PRO A 11 16.39 4.92 8.41
N GLN A 12 16.70 6.21 8.62
CA GLN A 12 18.09 6.70 8.70
C GLN A 12 18.79 6.28 10.00
N LYS A 13 18.02 5.89 11.02
CA LYS A 13 18.52 5.51 12.35
C LYS A 13 18.54 4.00 12.59
N LEU A 14 18.31 3.20 11.54
CA LEU A 14 18.33 1.73 11.60
C LEU A 14 19.74 1.13 11.52
N GLY A 15 20.78 1.92 11.29
CA GLY A 15 22.17 1.45 11.16
C GLY A 15 22.69 1.51 9.71
N LYS A 16 23.82 0.86 9.43
CA LYS A 16 24.49 0.92 8.12
C LYS A 16 24.00 -0.17 7.17
N ILE A 17 23.16 0.18 6.21
CA ILE A 17 22.72 -0.76 5.17
C ILE A 17 23.88 -1.03 4.20
N ALA A 18 24.35 -2.28 4.14
CA ALA A 18 25.35 -2.73 3.18
C ALA A 18 24.70 -3.50 2.02
N PHE A 19 25.35 -3.46 0.85
CA PHE A 19 24.98 -4.29 -0.30
C PHE A 19 26.19 -5.16 -0.62
N ARG A 20 26.08 -6.48 -0.45
CA ARG A 20 27.12 -7.38 -0.95
C ARG A 20 27.05 -7.35 -2.48
N GLN A 21 28.19 -7.11 -3.13
CA GLN A 21 28.32 -7.13 -4.59
C GLN A 21 28.13 -8.57 -5.11
N SER A 22 26.90 -9.04 -5.12
CA SER A 22 26.47 -10.19 -5.91
C SER A 22 26.01 -9.68 -7.29
N GLN A 23 26.27 -10.47 -8.34
CA GLN A 23 25.74 -10.20 -9.68
C GLN A 23 24.20 -10.14 -9.67
N ASP A 24 23.57 -10.84 -8.72
CA ASP A 24 22.13 -10.83 -8.46
C ASP A 24 21.84 -10.16 -7.11
N LEU A 25 21.79 -8.82 -7.10
CA LEU A 25 21.58 -7.98 -5.92
C LEU A 25 20.32 -8.30 -5.05
N ILE A 26 19.43 -9.20 -5.47
CA ILE A 26 18.21 -9.61 -4.73
C ILE A 26 18.42 -10.96 -4.00
N ASP A 27 19.43 -11.74 -4.40
CA ASP A 27 19.75 -13.01 -3.73
C ASP A 27 20.42 -12.77 -2.36
N ASP A 28 21.29 -11.76 -2.26
CA ASP A 28 22.09 -11.47 -1.06
C ASP A 28 21.84 -10.04 -0.51
N TRP A 29 20.59 -9.77 -0.13
CA TRP A 29 20.26 -8.57 0.65
C TRP A 29 20.81 -8.70 2.07
N ASP A 30 22.00 -8.15 2.31
CA ASP A 30 22.62 -8.17 3.64
C ASP A 30 22.55 -6.82 4.37
N ILE A 31 21.45 -6.61 5.10
CA ILE A 31 21.35 -5.46 6.01
C ILE A 31 22.19 -5.77 7.25
N GLU A 32 23.36 -5.15 7.34
CA GLU A 32 24.19 -5.16 8.55
C GLU A 32 23.67 -4.11 9.53
N TYR A 33 23.09 -4.55 10.64
CA TYR A 33 22.71 -3.65 11.71
C TYR A 33 23.94 -3.40 12.58
N ASP A 34 24.38 -2.15 12.65
CA ASP A 34 25.42 -1.78 13.61
C ASP A 34 24.80 -1.74 15.00
N GLU A 35 24.98 -2.83 15.76
CA GLU A 35 24.52 -2.92 17.16
C GLU A 35 25.34 -2.05 18.12
N SER A 36 26.49 -1.51 17.67
CA SER A 36 27.40 -0.68 18.47
C SER A 36 27.10 0.82 18.40
N VAL A 37 26.43 1.27 17.33
CA VAL A 37 25.70 2.54 17.37
C VAL A 37 24.66 2.35 18.46
N GLN A 38 24.56 3.29 19.41
CA GLN A 38 23.36 3.42 20.25
C GLN A 38 22.20 3.74 19.31
N ALA A 39 21.72 2.73 18.56
CA ALA A 39 20.49 2.78 17.83
C ALA A 39 19.48 3.09 18.91
N GLY A 40 19.00 4.34 18.92
CA GLY A 40 18.01 4.76 19.90
C GLY A 40 16.79 3.83 19.85
N ASP A 41 15.79 4.14 20.67
CA ASP A 41 14.53 3.40 20.80
C ASP A 41 13.94 2.81 19.48
N GLN A 42 14.21 3.43 18.32
CA GLN A 42 13.82 3.03 16.96
C GLN A 42 14.17 1.57 16.55
N PHE A 43 15.42 1.12 16.68
CA PHE A 43 15.77 -0.27 16.31
C PHE A 43 15.22 -1.26 17.35
N GLY A 44 15.15 -0.84 18.61
CA GLY A 44 14.46 -1.56 19.67
C GLY A 44 12.98 -1.78 19.35
N ASN A 45 12.30 -0.77 18.82
CA ASN A 45 10.91 -0.83 18.37
C ASN A 45 10.73 -1.86 17.25
N LEU A 46 11.64 -1.90 16.28
CA LEU A 46 11.59 -2.88 15.20
C LEU A 46 11.87 -4.32 15.67
N LYS A 47 12.84 -4.51 16.58
CA LYS A 47 13.11 -5.80 17.24
C LYS A 47 11.90 -6.27 18.07
N ALA A 48 11.24 -5.36 18.78
CA ALA A 48 10.03 -5.66 19.55
C ALA A 48 8.86 -6.07 18.62
N ALA A 49 8.65 -5.34 17.52
CA ALA A 49 7.67 -5.71 16.50
C ALA A 49 7.95 -7.10 15.88
N ALA A 50 9.21 -7.41 15.59
CA ALA A 50 9.59 -8.71 15.07
C ALA A 50 9.29 -9.84 16.06
N ARG A 51 9.59 -9.63 17.36
CA ARG A 51 9.22 -10.57 18.42
C ARG A 51 7.71 -10.76 18.52
N ASP A 52 6.93 -9.68 18.50
CA ASP A 52 5.46 -9.79 18.54
C ASP A 52 4.92 -10.66 17.39
N LEU A 53 5.47 -10.51 16.18
CA LEU A 53 5.08 -11.28 14.99
C LEU A 53 5.45 -12.77 15.08
N VAL A 54 6.54 -13.12 15.77
CA VAL A 54 7.04 -14.49 15.90
C VAL A 54 6.43 -15.20 17.12
N ASP A 55 6.41 -14.52 18.27
CA ASP A 55 6.08 -15.08 19.57
C ASP A 55 4.58 -15.03 19.88
N THR A 56 3.81 -14.17 19.19
CA THR A 56 2.38 -13.96 19.43
C THR A 56 1.56 -14.08 18.15
N ASP A 57 0.26 -14.34 18.28
CA ASP A 57 -0.68 -14.33 17.15
C ASP A 57 -1.17 -12.93 16.78
N VAL A 58 -0.75 -11.89 17.50
CA VAL A 58 -1.27 -10.53 17.31
C VAL A 58 -0.57 -9.87 16.12
N PRO A 59 -1.31 -9.41 15.10
CA PRO A 59 -0.70 -8.76 13.95
C PRO A 59 -0.07 -7.41 14.30
N VAL A 60 0.99 -7.05 13.58
CA VAL A 60 1.67 -5.74 13.69
C VAL A 60 1.46 -4.95 12.41
N ALA A 61 1.11 -3.66 12.55
CA ALA A 61 1.02 -2.78 11.39
C ALA A 61 2.38 -2.14 11.06
N PHE A 62 2.75 -2.09 9.79
CA PHE A 62 4.04 -1.55 9.35
C PHE A 62 3.95 -0.84 7.98
N PRO A 63 4.81 0.14 7.70
CA PRO A 63 4.78 0.92 6.47
C PRO A 63 5.42 0.18 5.30
N THR A 64 4.82 0.29 4.12
CA THR A 64 5.46 -0.03 2.83
C THR A 64 5.53 1.23 1.96
N GLU A 65 6.15 1.15 0.79
CA GLU A 65 6.11 2.23 -0.20
C GLU A 65 4.70 2.45 -0.77
N THR A 66 3.82 1.45 -0.68
CA THR A 66 2.44 1.50 -1.21
C THR A 66 1.43 2.01 -0.20
N VAL A 67 1.10 1.17 0.77
CA VAL A 67 0.16 1.41 1.87
C VAL A 67 0.69 0.68 3.12
N TYR A 68 0.22 1.04 4.30
CA TYR A 68 0.52 0.30 5.52
C TYR A 68 -0.07 -1.11 5.44
N GLY A 69 0.73 -2.12 5.80
CA GLY A 69 0.34 -3.52 5.88
C GLY A 69 0.05 -3.96 7.31
N LEU A 70 -0.89 -4.89 7.50
CA LEU A 70 -1.15 -5.55 8.78
C LEU A 70 -0.57 -6.97 8.73
N GLY A 71 0.65 -7.15 9.23
CA GLY A 71 1.41 -8.38 9.12
C GLY A 71 1.14 -9.38 10.22
N ALA A 72 1.15 -10.66 9.87
CA ALA A 72 1.32 -11.79 10.79
C ALA A 72 2.15 -12.87 10.09
N ASP A 73 2.75 -13.80 10.86
CA ASP A 73 3.50 -14.93 10.31
C ASP A 73 2.61 -15.75 9.34
N ALA A 74 3.00 -15.79 8.06
CA ALA A 74 2.23 -16.45 7.01
C ALA A 74 2.17 -17.98 7.17
N THR A 75 2.99 -18.55 8.05
CA THR A 75 3.07 -20.00 8.32
C THR A 75 2.22 -20.44 9.51
N ARG A 76 1.68 -19.49 10.29
CA ARG A 76 0.92 -19.77 11.51
C ARG A 76 -0.56 -19.42 11.34
N SER A 77 -1.41 -20.44 11.23
CA SER A 77 -2.86 -20.26 11.04
C SER A 77 -3.52 -19.38 12.10
N ALA A 78 -3.12 -19.49 13.37
CA ALA A 78 -3.67 -18.65 14.44
C ALA A 78 -3.40 -17.15 14.19
N ALA A 79 -2.16 -16.82 13.84
CA ALA A 79 -1.75 -15.45 13.51
C ALA A 79 -2.47 -14.91 12.26
N VAL A 80 -2.60 -15.72 11.21
CA VAL A 80 -3.30 -15.32 9.98
C VAL A 80 -4.78 -15.10 10.23
N ARG A 81 -5.44 -15.93 11.06
CA ARG A 81 -6.85 -15.73 11.45
C ARG A 81 -7.06 -14.42 12.21
N GLU A 82 -6.10 -14.00 13.05
CA GLU A 82 -6.18 -12.71 13.74
C GLU A 82 -6.20 -11.53 12.74
N ILE A 83 -5.49 -11.59 11.61
CA ILE A 83 -5.60 -10.58 10.55
C ILE A 83 -7.07 -10.42 10.10
N PHE A 84 -7.74 -11.53 9.80
CA PHE A 84 -9.14 -11.51 9.37
C PHE A 84 -10.06 -10.99 10.47
N ALA A 85 -9.87 -11.46 11.71
CA ALA A 85 -10.67 -11.07 12.87
C ALA A 85 -10.55 -9.56 13.18
N ARG A 86 -9.33 -9.02 13.28
CA ARG A 86 -9.11 -7.60 13.62
C ARG A 86 -9.62 -6.66 12.54
N LYS A 87 -9.54 -7.06 11.27
CA LYS A 87 -10.03 -6.26 10.15
C LYS A 87 -11.53 -6.40 9.92
N GLY A 88 -12.18 -7.47 10.39
CA GLY A 88 -13.51 -7.87 9.93
C GLY A 88 -13.51 -8.23 8.44
N ARG A 89 -12.46 -8.90 7.98
CA ARG A 89 -12.27 -9.28 6.57
C ARG A 89 -12.86 -10.67 6.30
N PRO A 90 -13.57 -10.90 5.18
CA PRO A 90 -14.00 -12.23 4.76
C PRO A 90 -12.82 -13.19 4.53
N ALA A 91 -12.94 -14.42 5.02
CA ALA A 91 -11.89 -15.44 4.95
C ALA A 91 -11.66 -16.02 3.52
N ASP A 92 -12.57 -15.76 2.58
CA ASP A 92 -12.46 -16.17 1.18
C ASP A 92 -11.60 -15.21 0.32
N ASN A 93 -11.04 -14.16 0.93
CA ASN A 93 -10.21 -13.16 0.25
C ASN A 93 -8.73 -13.37 0.58
N PRO A 94 -7.91 -13.88 -0.38
CA PRO A 94 -6.53 -14.27 -0.12
C PRO A 94 -5.67 -13.10 0.36
N LEU A 95 -4.50 -13.41 0.91
CA LEU A 95 -3.52 -12.45 1.41
C LEU A 95 -2.25 -12.48 0.56
N ILE A 96 -1.52 -11.35 0.53
CA ILE A 96 -0.21 -11.27 -0.13
C ILE A 96 0.86 -11.59 0.91
N VAL A 97 1.73 -12.54 0.57
CA VAL A 97 2.90 -12.92 1.34
C VAL A 97 4.04 -11.96 1.00
N HIS A 98 4.57 -11.30 2.03
CA HIS A 98 5.72 -10.43 1.92
C HIS A 98 6.98 -11.19 2.31
N ILE A 99 8.04 -10.98 1.55
CA ILE A 99 9.34 -11.62 1.69
C ILE A 99 10.46 -10.58 1.74
N HIS A 100 11.60 -10.93 2.32
CA HIS A 100 12.78 -10.06 2.34
C HIS A 100 13.93 -10.51 1.42
N SER A 101 13.83 -11.66 0.76
CA SER A 101 14.86 -12.15 -0.17
C SER A 101 14.32 -13.23 -1.12
N LEU A 102 14.97 -13.42 -2.26
CA LEU A 102 14.63 -14.51 -3.19
C LEU A 102 14.92 -15.90 -2.62
N PRO A 103 16.02 -16.15 -1.86
CA PRO A 103 16.20 -17.41 -1.17
C PRO A 103 15.03 -17.78 -0.24
N GLN A 104 14.43 -16.81 0.46
CA GLN A 104 13.22 -17.04 1.25
C GLN A 104 12.03 -17.45 0.36
N LEU A 105 11.83 -16.79 -0.78
CA LEU A 105 10.77 -17.17 -1.72
C LEU A 105 10.96 -18.59 -2.30
N ARG A 106 12.18 -18.92 -2.70
CA ARG A 106 12.53 -20.23 -3.22
C ARG A 106 12.33 -21.32 -2.17
N ALA A 107 12.70 -21.05 -0.91
CA ALA A 107 12.42 -21.96 0.20
C ALA A 107 10.91 -22.21 0.36
N LEU A 108 10.08 -21.16 0.28
CA LEU A 108 8.62 -21.32 0.33
C LEU A 108 8.08 -22.15 -0.82
N LEU A 109 8.58 -21.94 -2.04
CA LEU A 109 8.20 -22.73 -3.22
C LEU A 109 8.69 -24.20 -3.13
N ALA A 110 9.68 -24.48 -2.30
CA ALA A 110 10.12 -25.83 -1.96
C ALA A 110 9.38 -26.43 -0.74
N GLY A 111 8.44 -25.70 -0.14
CA GLY A 111 7.74 -26.10 1.09
C GLY A 111 8.65 -26.15 2.31
N LYS A 112 9.65 -25.26 2.37
CA LYS A 112 10.63 -25.14 3.45
C LYS A 112 10.59 -23.75 4.07
N LEU A 113 10.90 -23.69 5.36
CA LEU A 113 11.00 -22.43 6.10
C LEU A 113 12.44 -21.93 6.17
N ASP A 114 13.38 -22.86 6.33
CA ASP A 114 14.79 -22.55 6.42
C ASP A 114 15.39 -22.27 5.04
N VAL A 115 16.22 -21.23 5.00
CA VAL A 115 16.96 -20.82 3.81
C VAL A 115 18.32 -21.49 3.84
N THR A 116 18.66 -22.25 2.81
CA THR A 116 19.98 -22.85 2.62
C THR A 116 20.58 -22.39 1.29
N GLY A 117 21.71 -21.68 1.34
CA GLY A 117 22.37 -21.15 0.13
C GLY A 117 21.47 -20.19 -0.66
N ASP A 118 21.53 -20.25 -1.99
CA ASP A 118 20.72 -19.42 -2.88
C ASP A 118 19.25 -19.90 -3.02
N GLY A 119 18.91 -21.05 -2.42
CA GLY A 119 17.58 -21.65 -2.44
C GLY A 119 17.22 -22.41 -3.73
N LYS A 120 18.13 -22.53 -4.71
CA LYS A 120 17.88 -23.32 -5.92
C LYS A 120 18.02 -24.82 -5.64
N ILE A 121 17.24 -25.65 -6.33
CA ILE A 121 17.29 -27.11 -6.20
C ILE A 121 17.95 -27.66 -7.46
N ASP A 122 19.11 -28.32 -7.32
CA ASP A 122 19.91 -28.85 -8.43
C ASP A 122 20.20 -27.81 -9.53
N GLY A 123 20.43 -26.55 -9.13
CA GLY A 123 20.68 -25.43 -10.04
C GLY A 123 19.44 -24.87 -10.75
N ARG A 124 18.25 -25.43 -10.49
CA ARG A 124 16.98 -24.94 -11.06
C ARG A 124 16.30 -23.96 -10.11
N ASP A 125 15.80 -22.87 -10.69
CA ASP A 125 14.98 -21.90 -9.96
C ASP A 125 13.53 -22.40 -9.89
N ALA A 126 12.96 -22.40 -8.68
CA ALA A 126 11.56 -22.76 -8.47
C ALA A 126 10.60 -21.63 -8.88
N ILE A 127 11.11 -20.40 -9.01
CA ILE A 127 10.34 -19.26 -9.50
C ILE A 127 10.12 -19.42 -11.01
N PRO A 128 8.87 -19.39 -11.51
CA PRO A 128 8.59 -19.49 -12.94
C PRO A 128 9.34 -18.43 -13.75
N GLU A 129 9.97 -18.87 -14.85
CA GLU A 129 10.91 -18.05 -15.65
C GLU A 129 10.27 -16.78 -16.23
N ILE A 130 8.96 -16.81 -16.51
CA ILE A 130 8.17 -15.65 -16.92
C ILE A 130 8.27 -14.47 -15.95
N TYR A 131 8.53 -14.70 -14.66
CA TYR A 131 8.64 -13.64 -13.66
C TYR A 131 10.04 -13.06 -13.52
N ARG A 132 11.08 -13.72 -14.03
CA ARG A 132 12.47 -13.24 -13.93
C ARG A 132 12.64 -11.77 -14.36
N PRO A 133 12.21 -11.34 -15.56
CA PRO A 133 12.39 -9.94 -15.99
C PRO A 133 11.60 -8.95 -15.12
N LEU A 134 10.46 -9.37 -14.57
CA LEU A 134 9.69 -8.52 -13.66
C LEU A 134 10.35 -8.37 -12.29
N ILE A 135 10.88 -9.46 -11.73
CA ILE A 135 11.60 -9.46 -10.46
C ILE A 135 12.85 -8.58 -10.59
N GLU A 136 13.62 -8.76 -11.66
CA GLU A 136 14.83 -7.97 -11.90
C GLU A 136 14.55 -6.46 -12.03
N ARG A 137 13.41 -6.10 -12.60
CA ARG A 137 13.08 -4.70 -12.86
C ARG A 137 12.33 -4.01 -11.72
N PHE A 138 11.40 -4.71 -11.09
CA PHE A 138 10.43 -4.11 -10.17
C PHE A 138 10.56 -4.57 -8.72
N TRP A 139 11.41 -5.55 -8.41
CA TRP A 139 11.68 -5.94 -7.02
C TRP A 139 13.05 -5.42 -6.52
N PRO A 140 13.11 -4.92 -5.27
CA PRO A 140 11.99 -4.63 -4.36
C PRO A 140 11.09 -3.49 -4.86
N GLY A 141 9.77 -3.61 -4.70
CA GLY A 141 8.85 -2.61 -5.24
C GLY A 141 7.37 -2.96 -5.25
N PRO A 142 6.54 -2.10 -5.89
CA PRO A 142 5.09 -2.16 -5.85
C PRO A 142 4.50 -3.20 -6.83
N LEU A 143 5.16 -4.35 -6.98
CA LEU A 143 4.72 -5.46 -7.82
C LEU A 143 4.46 -6.70 -6.96
N THR A 144 3.33 -7.35 -7.19
CA THR A 144 2.97 -8.65 -6.62
C THR A 144 2.82 -9.66 -7.76
N ILE A 145 3.49 -10.81 -7.65
CA ILE A 145 3.40 -11.91 -8.62
C ILE A 145 2.57 -13.06 -8.04
N ILE A 146 1.78 -13.73 -8.88
CA ILE A 146 1.01 -14.93 -8.49
C ILE A 146 1.84 -16.20 -8.70
N LEU A 147 2.04 -16.98 -7.66
CA LEU A 147 2.85 -18.20 -7.70
C LEU A 147 2.01 -19.42 -7.38
N PRO A 148 2.36 -20.60 -7.93
CA PRO A 148 1.73 -21.85 -7.53
C PRO A 148 2.03 -22.14 -6.06
N THR A 149 1.04 -22.65 -5.34
CA THR A 149 1.22 -23.14 -3.97
C THR A 149 1.77 -24.56 -4.03
N PRO A 150 2.93 -24.86 -3.40
CA PRO A 150 3.47 -26.21 -3.38
C PRO A 150 2.54 -27.18 -2.64
N GLU A 151 2.55 -28.45 -3.02
CA GLU A 151 1.75 -29.49 -2.34
C GLU A 151 2.14 -29.63 -0.86
N ASN A 152 3.43 -29.47 -0.56
CA ASN A 152 4.01 -29.48 0.79
C ASN A 152 4.15 -28.06 1.38
N THR A 153 3.28 -27.12 0.99
CA THR A 153 3.37 -25.74 1.47
C THR A 153 3.33 -25.66 3.00
N ILE A 154 4.14 -24.75 3.54
CA ILE A 154 4.12 -24.38 4.97
C ILE A 154 3.25 -23.15 5.24
N LEU A 155 2.68 -22.55 4.19
CA LEU A 155 1.78 -21.42 4.34
C LEU A 155 0.49 -21.89 5.01
N ALA A 156 0.00 -21.08 5.95
CA ALA A 156 -1.29 -21.31 6.55
C ALA A 156 -2.40 -21.29 5.46
N PRO A 157 -3.39 -22.21 5.49
CA PRO A 157 -4.43 -22.31 4.47
C PRO A 157 -5.26 -21.02 4.31
N GLU A 158 -5.37 -20.23 5.37
CA GLU A 158 -6.05 -18.93 5.36
C GLU A 158 -5.36 -17.89 4.46
N VAL A 159 -4.06 -18.05 4.17
CA VAL A 159 -3.32 -17.15 3.26
C VAL A 159 -3.85 -17.26 1.83
N THR A 160 -4.07 -18.49 1.35
CA THR A 160 -4.51 -18.74 -0.03
C THR A 160 -6.03 -18.77 -0.17
N ALA A 161 -6.78 -18.77 0.94
CA ALA A 161 -8.24 -18.91 0.93
C ALA A 161 -8.73 -20.16 0.15
N GLY A 162 -7.92 -21.23 0.17
CA GLY A 162 -8.20 -22.48 -0.54
C GLY A 162 -7.97 -22.42 -2.06
N LEU A 163 -7.17 -21.45 -2.53
CA LEU A 163 -6.67 -21.42 -3.90
C LEU A 163 -5.41 -22.28 -4.04
N SER A 164 -5.14 -22.75 -5.27
CA SER A 164 -3.88 -23.42 -5.64
C SER A 164 -2.72 -22.44 -5.89
N THR A 165 -2.92 -21.15 -5.68
CA THR A 165 -1.94 -20.09 -5.92
C THR A 165 -1.90 -19.10 -4.75
N PHE A 166 -0.77 -18.42 -4.57
CA PHE A 166 -0.60 -17.34 -3.60
C PHE A 166 0.07 -16.13 -4.25
N GLY A 167 -0.16 -14.93 -3.69
CA GLY A 167 0.54 -13.72 -4.13
C GLY A 167 1.79 -13.48 -3.30
N ALA A 168 2.93 -13.21 -3.95
CA ALA A 168 4.19 -12.87 -3.30
C ALA A 168 4.63 -11.44 -3.66
N ARG A 169 5.29 -10.76 -2.73
CA ARG A 169 5.86 -9.42 -2.93
C ARG A 169 7.10 -9.19 -2.08
N MET A 170 8.13 -8.57 -2.66
CA MET A 170 9.23 -7.97 -1.93
C MET A 170 9.03 -6.45 -1.85
N PRO A 171 8.61 -5.87 -0.71
CA PRO A 171 8.33 -4.44 -0.60
C PRO A 171 9.63 -3.62 -0.65
N ARG A 172 9.59 -2.39 -1.16
CA ARG A 172 10.78 -1.52 -1.26
C ARG A 172 11.07 -0.71 0.01
N SER A 173 10.20 -0.77 1.01
CA SER A 173 10.40 -0.11 2.30
C SER A 173 11.54 -0.77 3.10
N ILE A 174 12.58 0.00 3.42
CA ILE A 174 13.69 -0.45 4.28
C ILE A 174 13.16 -0.92 5.64
N ILE A 175 12.18 -0.24 6.21
CA ILE A 175 11.54 -0.62 7.47
C ILE A 175 10.85 -1.98 7.33
N ALA A 176 10.09 -2.19 6.26
CA ALA A 176 9.41 -3.46 6.01
C ALA A 176 10.39 -4.61 5.79
N LEU A 177 11.41 -4.41 4.94
CA LEU A 177 12.44 -5.42 4.67
C LEU A 177 13.23 -5.76 5.93
N SER A 178 13.55 -4.76 6.76
CA SER A 178 14.22 -4.97 8.04
C SER A 178 13.35 -5.74 9.03
N LEU A 179 12.06 -5.41 9.11
CA LEU A 179 11.11 -6.15 9.95
C LEU A 179 11.01 -7.62 9.50
N LEU A 180 10.80 -7.86 8.20
CA LEU A 180 10.71 -9.20 7.60
C LEU A 180 11.96 -10.03 7.88
N ARG A 181 13.15 -9.42 7.74
CA ARG A 181 14.44 -10.05 8.03
C ARG A 181 14.58 -10.39 9.52
N LEU A 182 14.27 -9.45 10.42
CA LEU A 182 14.33 -9.68 11.87
C LEU A 182 13.35 -10.77 12.32
N CYS A 183 12.19 -10.88 11.68
CA CYS A 183 11.25 -11.97 11.94
C CYS A 183 11.81 -13.32 11.51
N GLY A 184 12.61 -13.37 10.44
CA GLY A 184 13.06 -14.63 9.83
C GLY A 184 11.90 -15.48 9.28
N ARG A 185 10.73 -14.86 9.05
CA ARG A 185 9.49 -15.49 8.61
C ARG A 185 8.87 -14.68 7.47
N PRO A 186 8.19 -15.32 6.51
CA PRO A 186 7.35 -14.60 5.57
C PRO A 186 6.12 -14.04 6.28
N LEU A 187 5.69 -12.84 5.92
CA LEU A 187 4.53 -12.20 6.56
C LEU A 187 3.36 -12.09 5.60
N ALA A 188 2.19 -12.62 6.00
CA ALA A 188 0.95 -12.35 5.30
C ALA A 188 0.49 -10.95 5.71
N ALA A 189 0.32 -10.03 4.76
CA ALA A 189 -0.03 -8.65 5.07
C ALA A 189 -0.99 -8.02 4.05
N PRO A 190 -2.30 -7.95 4.32
CA PRO A 190 -3.20 -7.04 3.60
C PRO A 190 -2.98 -5.59 4.09
N SER A 191 -3.65 -4.62 3.46
CA SER A 191 -3.67 -3.23 3.92
C SER A 191 -4.16 -3.11 5.38
N ALA A 192 -3.64 -2.19 6.18
CA ALA A 192 -3.88 -2.10 7.63
C ALA A 192 -5.14 -1.31 8.05
N ASN A 193 -6.21 -1.37 7.25
CA ASN A 193 -7.49 -0.70 7.52
C ASN A 193 -8.55 -1.67 8.04
N ALA A 194 -9.60 -1.16 8.68
CA ALA A 194 -10.82 -1.95 8.85
C ALA A 194 -11.40 -2.28 7.46
N SER A 195 -12.05 -3.43 7.31
CA SER A 195 -12.66 -3.82 6.03
C SER A 195 -13.55 -2.70 5.49
N THR A 196 -13.64 -2.59 4.16
CA THR A 196 -14.33 -1.54 3.36
C THR A 196 -13.76 -0.12 3.41
N ARG A 197 -13.05 0.29 4.47
CA ARG A 197 -12.45 1.65 4.57
C ARG A 197 -11.33 1.88 3.54
N PRO A 198 -10.99 3.13 3.18
CA PRO A 198 -9.83 3.48 2.36
C PRO A 198 -8.53 2.84 2.88
N SER A 199 -7.57 2.49 2.03
CA SER A 199 -6.31 1.93 2.52
C SER A 199 -5.52 2.96 3.33
N PRO A 200 -4.77 2.55 4.37
CA PRO A 200 -4.01 3.49 5.20
C PRO A 200 -2.66 3.80 4.57
N THR A 201 -2.39 5.08 4.35
CA THR A 201 -1.11 5.60 3.83
C THR A 201 -0.26 6.28 4.90
N ALA A 202 -0.69 6.26 6.17
CA ALA A 202 0.00 6.85 7.31
C ALA A 202 -0.36 6.09 8.60
N ALA A 203 0.48 6.15 9.63
CA ALA A 203 0.25 5.47 10.90
C ALA A 203 -1.04 5.95 11.60
N GLU A 204 -1.37 7.23 11.50
CA GLU A 204 -2.62 7.80 12.02
C GLU A 204 -3.86 7.13 11.42
N HIS A 205 -3.82 6.80 10.11
CA HIS A 205 -4.91 6.09 9.44
C HIS A 205 -5.11 4.67 9.97
N VAL A 206 -4.02 4.01 10.35
CA VAL A 206 -4.06 2.68 10.98
C VAL A 206 -4.63 2.77 12.38
N TYR A 207 -4.17 3.75 13.17
CA TYR A 207 -4.64 3.98 14.52
C TYR A 207 -6.16 4.26 14.54
N ASP A 208 -6.65 5.14 13.67
CA ASP A 208 -8.09 5.45 13.55
C ASP A 208 -8.97 4.20 13.32
N ASP A 209 -8.44 3.19 12.61
CA ASP A 209 -9.19 1.99 12.23
C ASP A 209 -9.03 0.82 13.21
N LEU A 210 -7.83 0.68 13.79
CA LEU A 210 -7.39 -0.52 14.52
C LEU A 210 -6.96 -0.26 15.97
N ASN A 211 -7.13 0.97 16.48
CA ASN A 211 -6.89 1.24 17.91
C ASN A 211 -7.71 0.31 18.81
N GLY A 212 -7.05 -0.27 19.81
CA GLY A 212 -7.59 -1.29 20.71
C GLY A 212 -7.75 -2.68 20.09
N LYS A 213 -7.48 -2.85 18.79
CA LYS A 213 -7.55 -4.14 18.08
C LYS A 213 -6.18 -4.74 17.79
N ILE A 214 -5.11 -3.96 17.80
CA ILE A 214 -3.74 -4.44 17.62
C ILE A 214 -2.84 -3.80 18.68
N ASN A 215 -1.72 -4.42 18.99
CA ASN A 215 -0.84 -3.90 20.04
C ASN A 215 0.10 -2.81 19.52
N ARG A 216 0.54 -2.91 18.26
CA ARG A 216 1.67 -2.13 17.74
C ARG A 216 1.47 -1.66 16.31
N ILE A 217 1.82 -0.40 16.08
CA ILE A 217 1.93 0.25 14.77
C ILE A 217 3.36 0.79 14.66
N ILE A 218 4.13 0.32 13.69
CA ILE A 218 5.40 0.95 13.32
C ILE A 218 5.09 2.18 12.48
N ASP A 219 5.50 3.37 12.93
CA ASP A 219 5.33 4.64 12.21
C ASP A 219 6.64 4.99 11.49
N GLY A 220 6.63 4.81 10.16
CA GLY A 220 7.70 5.24 9.26
C GLY A 220 7.34 6.46 8.42
N GLY A 221 6.29 7.19 8.81
CA GLY A 221 5.75 8.32 8.05
C GLY A 221 4.82 7.90 6.89
N PRO A 222 4.39 8.87 6.07
CA PRO A 222 3.47 8.61 4.96
C PRO A 222 4.06 7.78 3.82
N CYS A 223 3.24 6.95 3.19
CA CYS A 223 3.62 6.13 2.04
C CYS A 223 3.90 6.97 0.79
N GLU A 224 4.82 6.49 -0.06
CA GLU A 224 5.30 7.18 -1.25
C GLU A 224 4.33 7.07 -2.45
N VAL A 225 3.75 5.88 -2.69
CA VAL A 225 2.92 5.61 -3.87
C VAL A 225 1.44 5.87 -3.58
N GLY A 226 0.97 5.54 -2.38
CA GLY A 226 -0.41 5.79 -1.91
C GLY A 226 -1.50 4.88 -2.50
N VAL A 227 -1.20 4.11 -3.55
CA VAL A 227 -2.05 3.01 -4.04
C VAL A 227 -1.37 1.65 -3.82
N GLU A 228 -2.14 0.56 -3.80
CA GLU A 228 -1.58 -0.77 -3.59
C GLU A 228 -0.71 -1.26 -4.76
N SER A 229 0.02 -2.36 -4.54
CA SER A 229 0.83 -3.00 -5.58
C SER A 229 0.00 -3.47 -6.77
N THR A 230 0.60 -3.39 -7.96
CA THR A 230 0.10 -4.07 -9.16
C THR A 230 0.20 -5.58 -8.93
N VAL A 231 -0.88 -6.32 -9.20
CA VAL A 231 -0.90 -7.79 -9.06
C VAL A 231 -0.94 -8.40 -10.45
N VAL A 232 0.03 -9.25 -10.76
CA VAL A 232 0.18 -9.88 -12.07
C VAL A 232 0.18 -11.40 -11.98
N ASP A 233 -0.43 -12.02 -12.98
CA ASP A 233 -0.53 -13.46 -13.17
C ASP A 233 0.18 -13.85 -14.47
N GLY A 234 1.39 -14.36 -14.35
CA GLY A 234 2.17 -14.98 -15.41
C GLY A 234 1.97 -16.50 -15.51
N LEU A 235 1.09 -17.10 -14.68
CA LEU A 235 0.73 -18.50 -14.83
C LEU A 235 -0.35 -18.70 -15.92
N SER A 236 -1.06 -17.62 -16.29
CA SER A 236 -1.97 -17.61 -17.43
C SER A 236 -1.25 -17.33 -18.75
N SER A 237 -1.83 -17.79 -19.86
CA SER A 237 -1.41 -17.44 -21.21
C SER A 237 -2.59 -16.86 -21.98
N PRO A 238 -2.56 -15.56 -22.38
CA PRO A 238 -1.51 -14.58 -22.10
C PRO A 238 -1.42 -14.21 -20.60
N PRO A 239 -0.29 -13.64 -20.12
CA PRO A 239 -0.19 -13.09 -18.78
C PRO A 239 -1.24 -12.00 -18.54
N ALA A 240 -1.70 -11.83 -17.29
CA ALA A 240 -2.78 -10.91 -16.96
C ALA A 240 -2.45 -10.01 -15.77
N ILE A 241 -2.92 -8.76 -15.81
CA ILE A 241 -2.98 -7.87 -14.65
C ILE A 241 -4.29 -8.13 -13.92
N LEU A 242 -4.21 -8.60 -12.68
CA LEU A 242 -5.36 -8.86 -11.81
C LEU A 242 -5.77 -7.64 -11.00
N ARG A 243 -4.82 -6.73 -10.72
CA ARG A 243 -5.07 -5.48 -10.02
C ARG A 243 -4.11 -4.38 -10.50
N PRO A 244 -4.61 -3.20 -10.92
CA PRO A 244 -3.74 -2.06 -11.23
C PRO A 244 -3.19 -1.44 -9.94
N GLY A 245 -1.98 -0.89 -10.02
CA GLY A 245 -1.22 -0.36 -8.88
C GLY A 245 0.01 0.41 -9.34
N GLY A 246 1.06 0.43 -8.53
CA GLY A 246 2.27 1.24 -8.77
C GLY A 246 3.20 0.82 -9.93
N VAL A 247 2.89 -0.26 -10.67
CA VAL A 247 3.59 -0.65 -11.90
C VAL A 247 2.60 -0.66 -13.07
N THR A 248 2.94 0.04 -14.16
CA THR A 248 2.06 0.23 -15.32
C THR A 248 2.11 -0.95 -16.31
N VAL A 249 1.05 -1.13 -17.10
CA VAL A 249 0.97 -2.07 -18.22
C VAL A 249 2.03 -1.76 -19.27
N GLU A 250 2.35 -0.49 -19.54
CA GLU A 250 3.43 -0.12 -20.46
C GLU A 250 4.79 -0.58 -19.93
N GLN A 251 5.05 -0.38 -18.63
CA GLN A 251 6.25 -0.87 -17.98
C GLN A 251 6.34 -2.40 -18.03
N LEU A 252 5.21 -3.09 -17.82
CA LEU A 252 5.13 -4.55 -17.94
C LEU A 252 5.37 -5.03 -19.38
N ARG A 253 4.76 -4.40 -20.38
CA ARG A 253 4.91 -4.76 -21.82
C ARG A 253 6.31 -4.58 -22.36
N GLN A 254 7.13 -3.76 -21.70
CA GLN A 254 8.55 -3.61 -22.01
C GLN A 254 9.42 -4.76 -21.48
N CYS A 255 8.84 -5.70 -20.72
CA CYS A 255 9.57 -6.84 -20.16
C CYS A 255 9.41 -8.08 -21.04
N PRO A 256 10.50 -8.84 -21.30
CA PRO A 256 10.43 -10.08 -22.08
C PRO A 256 9.34 -11.03 -21.60
N GLY A 257 8.51 -11.52 -22.51
CA GLY A 257 7.39 -12.44 -22.23
C GLY A 257 6.10 -11.77 -21.74
N TRP A 258 6.12 -10.47 -21.48
CA TRP A 258 4.97 -9.68 -21.00
C TRP A 258 4.41 -8.70 -22.05
N GLU A 259 4.89 -8.77 -23.29
CA GLU A 259 4.53 -7.86 -24.38
C GLU A 259 3.02 -7.88 -24.67
N ASN A 260 2.39 -9.05 -24.49
CA ASN A 260 0.97 -9.29 -24.74
C ASN A 260 0.13 -9.32 -23.45
N VAL A 261 0.63 -8.77 -22.34
CA VAL A 261 -0.11 -8.77 -21.07
C VAL A 261 -1.48 -8.11 -21.23
N VAL A 262 -2.51 -8.78 -20.69
CA VAL A 262 -3.91 -8.34 -20.77
C VAL A 262 -4.39 -7.77 -19.45
N VAL A 263 -5.33 -6.84 -19.52
CA VAL A 263 -6.01 -6.29 -18.34
C VAL A 263 -7.13 -7.23 -17.92
N GLY A 264 -6.88 -8.03 -16.87
CA GLY A 264 -7.80 -9.05 -16.36
C GLY A 264 -8.84 -8.54 -15.34
N TYR A 265 -8.83 -7.24 -15.04
CA TYR A 265 -9.73 -6.60 -14.06
C TYR A 265 -10.92 -5.85 -14.69
N LYS A 266 -11.19 -6.01 -16.01
CA LYS A 266 -12.37 -5.40 -16.64
C LYS A 266 -13.66 -6.01 -16.07
N ASP A 267 -14.61 -5.13 -15.78
CA ASP A 267 -15.90 -5.35 -15.12
C ASP A 267 -16.70 -6.54 -15.66
N LYS A 268 -16.35 -7.77 -15.27
CA LYS A 268 -17.37 -8.78 -15.02
C LYS A 268 -18.05 -8.39 -13.71
N GLN A 269 -19.02 -7.49 -13.81
CA GLN A 269 -19.98 -7.25 -12.73
C GLN A 269 -20.50 -8.60 -12.24
N ALA A 270 -20.23 -8.88 -10.96
CA ALA A 270 -21.17 -9.48 -10.01
C ALA A 270 -21.93 -10.80 -10.31
N GLU A 271 -21.63 -11.59 -11.35
CA GLU A 271 -22.41 -12.84 -11.62
C GLU A 271 -21.62 -14.15 -11.67
N ASP A 272 -20.29 -14.15 -11.76
CA ASP A 272 -19.54 -15.41 -11.68
C ASP A 272 -19.17 -15.74 -10.23
N SER A 273 -19.76 -16.81 -9.69
CA SER A 273 -19.47 -17.48 -8.41
C SER A 273 -18.01 -17.92 -8.18
N SER A 274 -17.06 -17.41 -8.97
CA SER A 274 -15.63 -17.73 -8.90
C SER A 274 -14.95 -17.05 -7.72
N LYS A 275 -14.12 -17.81 -6.98
CA LYS A 275 -13.31 -17.28 -5.87
C LYS A 275 -12.33 -16.20 -6.37
N PRO A 276 -12.12 -15.10 -5.64
CA PRO A 276 -11.22 -14.03 -6.08
C PRO A 276 -9.77 -14.54 -6.13
N ARG A 277 -9.11 -14.43 -7.29
CA ARG A 277 -7.72 -14.88 -7.48
C ARG A 277 -6.69 -13.97 -6.80
N ALA A 278 -7.06 -12.71 -6.55
CA ALA A 278 -6.21 -11.72 -5.91
C ALA A 278 -7.04 -10.77 -5.02
N PRO A 279 -6.41 -10.10 -4.03
CA PRO A 279 -7.09 -9.11 -3.20
C PRO A 279 -7.60 -7.93 -4.02
N GLY A 280 -8.81 -7.45 -3.71
CA GLY A 280 -9.38 -6.23 -4.30
C GLY A 280 -10.28 -6.45 -5.53
N MET A 281 -10.63 -7.70 -5.85
CA MET A 281 -11.44 -8.06 -7.02
C MET A 281 -12.97 -8.13 -6.76
N LYS A 282 -13.41 -8.65 -5.60
CA LYS A 282 -14.83 -9.04 -5.39
C LYS A 282 -15.66 -8.05 -4.57
N TYR A 283 -15.08 -7.44 -3.54
CA TYR A 283 -15.83 -6.63 -2.57
C TYR A 283 -15.71 -5.13 -2.86
N ARG A 284 -16.71 -4.36 -2.42
CA ARG A 284 -16.62 -2.89 -2.40
C ARG A 284 -15.51 -2.51 -1.40
N HIS A 285 -14.39 -2.09 -1.96
CA HIS A 285 -13.23 -1.61 -1.23
C HIS A 285 -13.15 -0.10 -1.40
N TYR A 286 -12.55 0.57 -0.41
CA TYR A 286 -12.19 2.00 -0.49
C TYR A 286 -13.32 3.00 -0.33
N SER A 287 -14.46 2.58 0.20
CA SER A 287 -15.60 3.47 0.40
C SER A 287 -15.43 4.25 1.72
N PRO A 288 -15.33 5.58 1.69
CA PRO A 288 -15.51 6.40 2.89
C PRO A 288 -16.95 6.25 3.41
N LYS A 289 -17.22 6.80 4.61
CA LYS A 289 -18.59 6.86 5.17
C LYS A 289 -19.46 7.84 4.39
N ALA A 290 -18.87 8.91 3.89
CA ALA A 290 -19.55 9.90 3.07
C ALA A 290 -19.85 9.37 1.66
N ALA A 291 -20.94 9.85 1.05
CA ALA A 291 -21.27 9.51 -0.34
C ALA A 291 -20.24 10.12 -1.29
N VAL A 292 -19.63 9.30 -2.15
CA VAL A 292 -18.63 9.79 -3.14
C VAL A 292 -19.30 9.99 -4.50
N LEU A 293 -19.21 11.20 -5.03
CA LEU A 293 -19.63 11.59 -6.37
C LEU A 293 -18.37 11.81 -7.21
N LEU A 294 -18.13 10.91 -8.17
CA LEU A 294 -17.01 10.98 -9.09
C LEU A 294 -17.46 11.65 -10.38
N PHE A 295 -16.79 12.73 -10.75
CA PHE A 295 -16.93 13.39 -12.04
C PHE A 295 -15.80 12.90 -12.93
N GLU A 296 -16.12 12.10 -13.95
CA GLU A 296 -15.12 11.52 -14.85
C GLU A 296 -14.37 12.63 -15.63
N ALA A 297 -13.21 12.27 -16.18
CA ALA A 297 -12.39 13.24 -16.91
C ALA A 297 -13.18 13.92 -18.04
N GLY A 298 -13.25 15.25 -17.99
CA GLY A 298 -14.01 16.06 -18.96
C GLY A 298 -15.48 16.29 -18.60
N ALA A 299 -15.98 15.72 -17.49
CA ALA A 299 -17.29 16.08 -16.96
C ALA A 299 -17.33 17.55 -16.52
N GLN A 300 -18.51 18.16 -16.59
CA GLN A 300 -18.72 19.51 -16.07
C GLN A 300 -18.62 19.51 -14.54
N GLN A 301 -18.06 20.57 -13.96
CA GLN A 301 -18.02 20.72 -12.50
C GLN A 301 -19.45 20.71 -11.90
N PRO A 302 -19.61 20.32 -10.63
CA PRO A 302 -20.92 20.26 -9.97
C PRO A 302 -21.62 21.62 -10.04
N ALA A 303 -22.93 21.61 -10.29
CA ALA A 303 -23.72 22.83 -10.23
C ALA A 303 -23.85 23.32 -8.78
N PRO A 304 -23.84 24.65 -8.51
CA PRO A 304 -23.98 25.18 -7.15
C PRO A 304 -25.19 24.64 -6.39
N GLU A 305 -26.29 24.35 -7.09
CA GLU A 305 -27.52 23.80 -6.53
C GLU A 305 -27.34 22.38 -5.95
N GLU A 306 -26.49 21.55 -6.57
CA GLU A 306 -26.18 20.20 -6.10
C GLU A 306 -25.40 20.24 -4.78
N LEU A 307 -24.47 21.21 -4.66
CA LEU A 307 -23.63 21.42 -3.48
C LEU A 307 -24.44 21.92 -2.28
N LYS A 308 -25.47 22.73 -2.52
CA LYS A 308 -26.33 23.34 -1.50
C LYS A 308 -27.36 22.40 -0.88
N SER A 309 -27.54 21.21 -1.46
CA SER A 309 -28.45 20.19 -0.92
C SER A 309 -27.99 19.58 0.42
N LYS A 310 -26.75 19.88 0.84
CA LYS A 310 -26.09 19.35 2.04
C LYS A 310 -25.58 20.49 2.92
N SER A 311 -25.30 20.21 4.20
CA SER A 311 -24.73 21.21 5.11
C SER A 311 -23.21 21.09 5.22
N ARG A 312 -22.66 19.89 4.98
CA ARG A 312 -21.21 19.60 5.07
C ARG A 312 -20.75 18.81 3.87
N ILE A 313 -19.88 19.40 3.05
CA ILE A 313 -19.38 18.76 1.83
C ILE A 313 -17.85 18.73 1.80
N GLY A 314 -17.30 17.70 1.18
CA GLY A 314 -15.89 17.59 0.85
C GLY A 314 -15.68 17.74 -0.66
N ILE A 315 -14.60 18.39 -1.06
CA ILE A 315 -14.20 18.55 -2.45
C ILE A 315 -12.76 18.08 -2.59
N ILE A 316 -12.51 17.14 -3.50
CA ILE A 316 -11.18 16.69 -3.88
C ILE A 316 -10.92 17.17 -5.31
N ARG A 317 -9.98 18.09 -5.46
CA ARG A 317 -9.58 18.69 -6.75
C ARG A 317 -8.24 18.15 -7.20
N THR A 318 -8.08 18.04 -8.51
CA THR A 318 -6.86 17.55 -9.16
C THR A 318 -6.31 18.59 -10.13
N LYS A 319 -7.08 19.00 -11.15
CA LYS A 319 -6.52 19.74 -12.29
C LYS A 319 -7.30 20.98 -12.68
N SER A 320 -8.57 20.84 -13.04
CA SER A 320 -9.38 21.87 -13.67
C SER A 320 -10.29 22.59 -12.69
N TRP A 321 -10.68 21.94 -11.58
CA TRP A 321 -11.55 22.55 -10.59
C TRP A 321 -10.82 23.63 -9.79
N LYS A 322 -11.46 24.80 -9.70
CA LYS A 322 -10.98 25.91 -8.89
C LYS A 322 -11.35 25.73 -7.41
N PRO A 323 -10.66 26.42 -6.49
CA PRO A 323 -10.98 26.36 -5.07
C PRO A 323 -12.46 26.61 -4.81
N ILE A 324 -13.06 25.77 -3.97
CA ILE A 324 -14.47 25.75 -3.60
C ILE A 324 -15.44 25.82 -4.79
N LEU A 325 -15.02 25.36 -5.98
CA LEU A 325 -15.83 25.36 -7.21
C LEU A 325 -16.36 26.76 -7.59
N ASP A 326 -15.54 27.80 -7.39
CA ASP A 326 -15.92 29.21 -7.61
C ASP A 326 -17.08 29.71 -6.72
N LEU A 327 -17.42 29.00 -5.64
CA LEU A 327 -18.38 29.48 -4.65
C LEU A 327 -17.83 30.70 -3.88
N ASN A 328 -18.71 31.57 -3.38
CA ASN A 328 -18.32 32.69 -2.55
C ASN A 328 -18.24 32.28 -1.07
N GLY A 329 -17.06 31.81 -0.64
CA GLY A 329 -16.82 31.30 0.71
C GLY A 329 -15.71 32.04 1.46
N GLU A 330 -15.92 32.26 2.75
CA GLU A 330 -14.90 32.79 3.66
C GLU A 330 -14.07 31.63 4.22
N LYS A 331 -12.74 31.69 4.04
CA LYS A 331 -11.81 30.70 4.61
C LYS A 331 -11.78 30.83 6.13
N VAL A 332 -12.09 29.76 6.83
CA VAL A 332 -12.01 29.70 8.29
C VAL A 332 -10.53 29.58 8.68
N LYS A 333 -10.05 30.47 9.55
CA LYS A 333 -8.71 30.33 10.14
C LYS A 333 -8.71 29.13 11.06
N THR A 334 -8.29 27.98 10.54
CA THR A 334 -8.07 26.79 11.35
C THR A 334 -6.70 26.90 12.05
N THR A 335 -6.73 26.97 13.38
CA THR A 335 -5.55 26.69 14.22
C THR A 335 -5.43 25.17 14.39
N ASP A 336 -5.24 24.44 13.29
CA ASP A 336 -5.16 22.98 13.35
C ASP A 336 -3.71 22.58 13.66
N SER A 337 -3.30 22.76 14.92
CA SER A 337 -2.28 21.89 15.51
C SER A 337 -2.96 20.54 15.78
N ASN A 338 -3.18 19.75 14.73
CA ASN A 338 -3.48 18.33 14.93
C ASN A 338 -2.34 17.80 15.80
N GLY A 339 -2.63 17.40 17.04
CA GLY A 339 -1.65 17.03 18.06
C GLY A 339 -0.77 15.83 17.71
N TRP A 340 -0.82 15.34 16.47
CA TRP A 340 0.09 14.38 15.90
C TRP A 340 1.39 15.09 15.49
N LYS A 341 2.40 15.05 16.37
CA LYS A 341 3.77 15.41 15.97
C LYS A 341 4.26 14.33 15.01
N ALA A 342 4.37 14.68 13.71
CA ALA A 342 5.14 13.88 12.77
C ALA A 342 6.51 13.61 13.39
N CYS A 343 6.91 12.34 13.47
CA CYS A 343 8.08 11.96 14.28
C CYS A 343 9.41 12.50 13.71
N CYS A 344 9.39 12.96 12.46
CA CYS A 344 10.56 13.49 11.79
C CYS A 344 10.22 14.83 11.12
N THR A 345 10.91 15.89 11.51
CA THR A 345 11.04 17.09 10.68
C THR A 345 11.90 16.73 9.46
N PRO A 346 11.62 17.30 8.28
CA PRO A 346 12.48 17.10 7.11
C PRO A 346 13.83 17.77 7.38
N GLU A 347 14.75 17.04 7.99
CA GLU A 347 16.17 17.39 8.00
C GLU A 347 16.78 16.91 6.69
N THR A 348 17.52 17.80 6.05
CA THR A 348 18.30 17.52 4.84
C THR A 348 19.11 16.25 5.08
N PRO A 349 19.02 15.22 4.21
CA PRO A 349 19.66 13.93 4.48
C PRO A 349 21.16 14.12 4.73
N ALA A 350 21.61 13.69 5.90
CA ALA A 350 23.04 13.49 6.16
C ALA A 350 23.57 12.55 5.08
N SER A 351 24.68 12.96 4.45
CA SER A 351 25.26 12.39 3.24
C SER A 351 25.22 10.86 3.20
N VAL A 352 24.23 10.31 2.49
CA VAL A 352 24.35 8.97 1.91
C VAL A 352 25.40 9.13 0.82
N ALA A 353 26.62 8.62 1.04
CA ALA A 353 27.70 8.68 0.08
C ALA A 353 27.21 8.07 -1.25
N ALA A 354 26.90 8.95 -2.20
CA ALA A 354 26.31 8.61 -3.46
C ALA A 354 27.41 8.17 -4.44
N ASP A 355 27.86 6.93 -4.30
CA ASP A 355 28.35 6.14 -5.44
C ASP A 355 27.20 5.22 -5.90
N ALA A 356 26.10 5.83 -6.37
CA ALA A 356 24.94 5.10 -6.86
C ALA A 356 25.12 4.74 -8.34
N SER A 357 25.84 3.64 -8.62
CA SER A 357 26.09 3.16 -9.99
C SER A 357 24.95 2.30 -10.57
N SER A 358 23.87 2.04 -9.81
CA SER A 358 22.75 1.20 -10.25
C SER A 358 21.35 1.78 -9.95
N LEU A 359 20.41 1.62 -10.90
CA LEU A 359 18.98 2.02 -10.78
C LEU A 359 18.27 1.43 -9.53
N ARG A 360 18.80 0.35 -8.96
CA ARG A 360 18.24 -0.31 -7.77
C ARG A 360 18.61 0.39 -6.46
N GLN A 361 19.80 0.99 -6.37
CA GLN A 361 20.19 1.80 -5.21
C GLN A 361 19.41 3.11 -5.17
N SER A 362 19.18 3.77 -6.31
CA SER A 362 18.32 4.95 -6.39
C SER A 362 16.88 4.66 -5.97
N ASN A 363 16.36 3.47 -6.28
CA ASN A 363 15.04 3.03 -5.84
C ASN A 363 14.93 2.93 -4.31
N LEU A 364 16.00 2.57 -3.61
CA LEU A 364 16.03 2.50 -2.15
C LEU A 364 16.20 3.84 -1.48
N VAL A 365 17.03 4.72 -2.04
CA VAL A 365 17.16 6.10 -1.56
C VAL A 365 15.78 6.80 -1.57
N ARG A 366 14.92 6.48 -2.55
CA ARG A 366 13.54 7.00 -2.59
C ARG A 366 12.70 6.61 -1.37
N SER A 367 12.96 5.44 -0.75
CA SER A 367 12.26 5.00 0.47
C SER A 367 12.60 5.83 1.73
N VAL A 368 13.64 6.67 1.66
CA VAL A 368 14.07 7.56 2.75
C VAL A 368 13.44 8.96 2.61
N MET A 369 12.81 9.28 1.47
CA MET A 369 12.17 10.58 1.24
C MET A 369 10.81 10.67 1.96
N GLN A 370 10.66 11.70 2.79
CA GLN A 370 9.42 11.95 3.55
C GLN A 370 8.43 12.78 2.74
N HIS A 371 7.17 12.34 2.75
CA HIS A 371 6.06 13.01 2.05
C HIS A 371 5.08 13.60 3.08
N GLN A 372 4.33 14.63 2.67
CA GLN A 372 3.30 15.25 3.53
C GLN A 372 1.91 14.67 3.23
N ILE A 373 1.09 14.60 4.27
CA ILE A 373 -0.32 14.21 4.17
C ILE A 373 -1.13 15.43 3.69
N PRO A 374 -2.00 15.30 2.67
CA PRO A 374 -2.83 16.41 2.22
C PRO A 374 -3.75 16.89 3.34
N ARG A 375 -3.89 18.22 3.46
CA ARG A 375 -4.74 18.87 4.45
C ARG A 375 -5.93 19.53 3.77
N SER A 376 -7.08 19.52 4.43
CA SER A 376 -8.27 20.23 3.96
C SER A 376 -8.25 21.69 4.39
N ASP A 377 -8.54 22.59 3.46
CA ASP A 377 -8.91 23.96 3.75
C ASP A 377 -10.41 24.04 4.06
N HIS A 378 -10.78 24.70 5.16
CA HIS A 378 -12.17 24.85 5.57
C HIS A 378 -12.73 26.20 5.17
N TYR A 379 -13.87 26.20 4.47
CA TYR A 379 -14.62 27.38 4.04
C TYR A 379 -16.06 27.34 4.53
N ILE A 380 -16.64 28.52 4.74
CA ILE A 380 -18.07 28.70 4.98
C ILE A 380 -18.65 29.56 3.86
N VAL A 381 -19.58 28.98 3.09
CA VAL A 381 -20.26 29.65 1.97
C VAL A 381 -21.57 30.26 2.47
N LYS A 382 -21.74 31.57 2.28
CA LYS A 382 -22.95 32.33 2.64
C LYS A 382 -23.88 32.45 1.41
N PRO A 383 -25.22 32.51 1.59
CA PRO A 383 -25.99 32.72 2.83
C PRO A 383 -26.43 31.43 3.56
N GLU A 384 -26.29 30.25 2.95
CA GLU A 384 -26.83 28.99 3.49
C GLU A 384 -25.98 28.35 4.61
N ALA A 385 -24.87 28.98 5.00
CA ALA A 385 -23.91 28.46 6.00
C ALA A 385 -23.40 27.05 5.65
N LEU A 386 -23.13 26.79 4.38
CA LEU A 386 -22.57 25.53 3.88
C LEU A 386 -21.09 25.43 4.30
N HIS A 387 -20.73 24.33 4.98
CA HIS A 387 -19.35 24.03 5.33
C HIS A 387 -18.68 23.20 4.22
N VAL A 388 -17.59 23.73 3.66
CA VAL A 388 -16.84 23.09 2.57
C VAL A 388 -15.42 22.78 3.04
N TRP A 389 -15.02 21.52 2.93
CA TRP A 389 -13.64 21.08 3.11
C TRP A 389 -13.03 20.80 1.74
N ASP A 390 -12.11 21.65 1.30
CA ASP A 390 -11.47 21.59 -0.01
C ASP A 390 -10.05 21.00 0.14
N ILE A 391 -9.75 19.96 -0.65
CA ILE A 391 -8.43 19.34 -0.73
C ILE A 391 -7.95 19.43 -2.18
N ASN A 392 -6.77 20.02 -2.38
CA ASN A 392 -6.07 20.01 -3.66
C ASN A 392 -4.99 18.94 -3.66
N LEU A 393 -5.14 17.93 -4.52
CA LEU A 393 -4.14 16.87 -4.70
C LEU A 393 -3.06 17.20 -5.73
N GLY A 394 -3.25 18.29 -6.50
CA GLY A 394 -2.37 18.64 -7.60
C GLY A 394 -2.71 17.90 -8.89
N ALA A 395 -2.04 18.31 -9.97
CA ALA A 395 -2.31 17.82 -11.32
C ALA A 395 -1.41 16.64 -11.73
N ASP A 396 -0.39 16.32 -10.94
CA ASP A 396 0.51 15.19 -11.19
C ASP A 396 -0.11 13.89 -10.69
N THR A 397 -0.08 12.85 -11.51
CA THR A 397 -0.75 11.58 -11.21
C THR A 397 -0.14 10.88 -10.01
N GLU A 398 1.18 11.00 -9.78
CA GLU A 398 1.83 10.42 -8.59
C GLU A 398 1.38 11.12 -7.31
N ASP A 399 1.26 12.46 -7.33
CA ASP A 399 0.74 13.24 -6.20
C ASP A 399 -0.71 12.89 -5.87
N ILE A 400 -1.54 12.73 -6.91
CA ILE A 400 -2.94 12.30 -6.76
C ILE A 400 -3.01 10.90 -6.15
N ALA A 401 -2.23 9.95 -6.67
CA ALA A 401 -2.20 8.58 -6.13
C ALA A 401 -1.75 8.56 -4.66
N ARG A 402 -0.73 9.36 -4.32
CA ARG A 402 -0.21 9.50 -2.95
C ARG A 402 -1.23 10.08 -1.98
N GLY A 403 -1.95 11.11 -2.42
CA GLY A 403 -2.87 11.87 -1.59
C GLY A 403 -4.29 11.32 -1.53
N LEU A 404 -4.71 10.48 -2.49
CA LEU A 404 -6.11 10.06 -2.66
C LEU A 404 -6.73 9.48 -1.38
N PHE A 405 -6.15 8.42 -0.82
CA PHE A 405 -6.73 7.78 0.36
C PHE A 405 -6.66 8.66 1.60
N SER A 406 -5.59 9.46 1.74
CA SER A 406 -5.45 10.44 2.80
C SER A 406 -6.56 11.49 2.73
N ALA A 407 -6.87 12.00 1.53
CA ALA A 407 -7.92 12.98 1.31
C ALA A 407 -9.31 12.41 1.65
N LEU A 408 -9.62 11.18 1.20
CA LEU A 408 -10.87 10.51 1.54
C LEU A 408 -11.00 10.31 3.06
N ARG A 409 -9.90 9.96 3.75
CA ARG A 409 -9.89 9.77 5.20
C ARG A 409 -10.03 11.08 5.98
N GLU A 410 -9.36 12.13 5.54
CA GLU A 410 -9.48 13.46 6.15
C GLU A 410 -10.92 13.96 6.07
N LEU A 411 -11.57 13.82 4.92
CA LEU A 411 -12.98 14.21 4.75
C LEU A 411 -13.93 13.36 5.60
N ASP A 412 -13.67 12.06 5.72
CA ASP A 412 -14.40 11.16 6.64
C ASP A 412 -14.28 11.63 8.11
N LYS A 413 -13.09 12.05 8.52
CA LYS A 413 -12.80 12.55 9.87
C LYS A 413 -13.51 13.89 10.13
N LYS A 414 -13.61 14.74 9.11
CA LYS A 414 -14.39 15.98 9.16
C LYS A 414 -15.90 15.74 9.08
N GLY A 415 -16.37 14.50 8.94
CA GLY A 415 -17.79 14.15 9.00
C GLY A 415 -18.62 14.82 7.91
N VAL A 416 -18.09 14.90 6.69
CA VAL A 416 -18.84 15.42 5.53
C VAL A 416 -19.91 14.43 5.10
N GLU A 417 -21.00 14.93 4.52
CA GLU A 417 -22.12 14.11 4.06
C GLU A 417 -21.86 13.57 2.64
N SER A 418 -21.17 14.34 1.81
CA SER A 418 -20.87 14.00 0.42
C SER A 418 -19.49 14.52 0.03
N ILE A 419 -18.78 13.76 -0.80
CA ILE A 419 -17.46 14.06 -1.32
C ILE A 419 -17.56 14.16 -2.84
N PHE A 420 -17.27 15.33 -3.38
CA PHE A 420 -17.19 15.59 -4.81
C PHE A 420 -15.74 15.42 -5.25
N VAL A 421 -15.49 14.54 -6.22
CA VAL A 421 -14.13 14.23 -6.69
C VAL A 421 -13.98 14.53 -8.17
N GLU A 422 -12.97 15.32 -8.48
CA GLU A 422 -12.51 15.55 -9.84
C GLU A 422 -11.70 14.36 -10.34
N GLY A 423 -12.25 13.61 -11.31
CA GLY A 423 -11.59 12.50 -11.97
C GLY A 423 -10.48 12.96 -12.92
N ILE A 424 -9.55 12.05 -13.21
CA ILE A 424 -8.43 12.27 -14.12
C ILE A 424 -8.54 11.36 -15.35
N ASP A 425 -7.90 11.78 -16.44
CA ASP A 425 -7.89 11.00 -17.67
C ASP A 425 -7.02 9.75 -17.50
N ASP A 426 -7.64 8.58 -17.59
CA ASP A 426 -6.99 7.28 -17.55
C ASP A 426 -6.91 6.60 -18.93
N LYS A 427 -7.22 7.32 -20.00
CA LYS A 427 -7.18 6.82 -21.39
C LYS A 427 -5.92 7.21 -22.15
N SER A 428 -5.16 8.19 -21.66
CA SER A 428 -3.94 8.70 -22.29
C SER A 428 -2.69 7.84 -22.07
N GLY A 429 -2.81 6.67 -21.43
CA GLY A 429 -1.71 5.73 -21.23
C GLY A 429 -0.90 5.93 -19.95
N ASP A 430 -1.43 6.70 -18.99
CA ASP A 430 -0.91 6.78 -17.63
C ASP A 430 -1.67 5.82 -16.71
N ASP A 431 -1.12 4.63 -16.48
CA ASP A 431 -1.82 3.64 -15.66
C ASP A 431 -1.79 3.91 -14.15
N ILE A 432 -0.99 4.86 -13.67
CA ILE A 432 -1.17 5.34 -12.29
C ILE A 432 -2.54 6.03 -12.23
N ALA A 433 -2.92 6.75 -13.29
CA ALA A 433 -4.26 7.33 -13.42
C ALA A 433 -5.31 6.21 -13.50
N ALA A 434 -5.05 5.12 -14.22
CA ALA A 434 -5.94 3.96 -14.24
C ALA A 434 -6.08 3.29 -12.85
N ALA A 435 -5.00 3.24 -12.06
CA ALA A 435 -5.06 2.74 -10.68
C ALA A 435 -5.89 3.66 -9.79
N VAL A 436 -5.65 4.97 -9.84
CA VAL A 436 -6.43 6.02 -9.14
C VAL A 436 -7.91 5.92 -9.51
N MET A 437 -8.22 5.94 -10.80
CA MET A 437 -9.59 5.88 -11.31
C MET A 437 -10.26 4.54 -10.98
N ASN A 438 -9.53 3.42 -10.95
CA ASN A 438 -10.07 2.15 -10.45
C ASN A 438 -10.50 2.24 -8.98
N ARG A 439 -9.73 2.93 -8.13
CA ARG A 439 -10.08 3.13 -6.71
C ARG A 439 -11.25 4.10 -6.56
N LEU A 440 -11.25 5.21 -7.29
CA LEU A 440 -12.33 6.18 -7.29
C LEU A 440 -13.65 5.58 -7.77
N ARG A 441 -13.65 4.84 -8.88
CA ARG A 441 -14.86 4.16 -9.38
C ARG A 441 -15.40 3.12 -8.41
N LYS A 442 -14.54 2.46 -7.63
CA LYS A 442 -14.95 1.51 -6.57
C LYS A 442 -15.49 2.20 -5.31
N ALA A 443 -14.95 3.37 -4.98
CA ALA A 443 -15.43 4.20 -3.87
C ALA A 443 -16.76 4.90 -4.20
N ALA A 444 -16.89 5.41 -5.44
CA ALA A 444 -18.01 6.20 -5.93
C ALA A 444 -19.37 5.50 -5.79
N GLU A 445 -20.33 6.22 -5.22
CA GLU A 445 -21.76 5.87 -5.24
C GLU A 445 -22.41 6.35 -6.53
N ILE A 446 -22.03 7.55 -6.98
CA ILE A 446 -22.54 8.19 -8.20
C ILE A 446 -21.35 8.51 -9.10
N ARG A 447 -21.51 8.23 -10.39
CA ARG A 447 -20.53 8.51 -11.44
C ARG A 447 -21.19 9.42 -12.47
N ILE A 448 -20.53 10.53 -12.80
CA ILE A 448 -21.04 11.60 -13.67
C ILE A 448 -20.10 11.77 -14.85
#